data_AF-A0A4R2C9W6-F1
#
_entry.id   AF-A0A4R2C9W6-F1
#
_cell.length_a   1.000
_cell.length_b   1.000
_cell.length_c   1.000
_cell.angle_alpha   90.00
_cell.angle_beta   90.00
_cell.angle_gamma   90.00
#
_symmetry.space_group_name_H-M   'P 1'
#
loop_
_entity.id
_entity.type
_entity.pdbx_description
1 polymer ?
#
loop_
_entity_poly.entity_id
_entity_poly.type
_entity_poly.pdbx_seq_one_letter_code
_entity_poly.pdbx_strand_id
1 'polypeptide(L)'
;MAQTSSVFGLWNTSPTRHTPLEDVQGVFSGSLVAALGLYFLASAGLLTGSTAGVAFLLHYATGVNFGLAFFLLNLPFFYLSLKRLGTAFTLKTFIAIGLTSVLTDVQSRLFAIDQIHPGWAALLGGLLLGYGVLALYRHRASLGGVGILGVYLQERFGIRAGLVQLAIDMMVLAVAFAAINHRSDRYIAL
;
A
#
# COMPACT_ATOMS: atom_id res chain seq x y z
N MET A 1 -44.33 -0.67 -0.94
CA MET A 1 -44.28 -0.37 -2.39
C MET A 1 -43.26 0.74 -2.59
N ALA A 2 -42.13 0.63 -3.30
CA ALA A 2 -41.43 -0.45 -3.99
C ALA A 2 -39.93 -0.16 -3.81
N GLN A 3 -39.16 -1.18 -3.41
CA GLN A 3 -37.70 -1.15 -3.44
C GLN A 3 -37.27 -1.27 -4.91
N THR A 4 -36.81 -0.18 -5.51
CA THR A 4 -36.01 -0.26 -6.74
C THR A 4 -34.63 -0.76 -6.35
N SER A 5 -34.44 -2.07 -6.49
CA SER A 5 -33.15 -2.73 -6.54
C SER A 5 -32.31 -2.12 -7.66
N SER A 6 -31.26 -1.38 -7.30
CA SER A 6 -30.21 -1.05 -8.28
C SER A 6 -29.51 -2.36 -8.62
N VAL A 7 -29.70 -2.82 -9.86
CA VAL A 7 -29.18 -4.08 -10.44
C VAL A 7 -27.66 -4.23 -10.32
N PHE A 8 -26.96 -3.16 -9.95
CA PHE A 8 -25.60 -3.21 -9.44
C PHE A 8 -25.60 -2.65 -8.02
N GLY A 9 -25.12 -3.44 -7.05
CA GLY A 9 -24.81 -3.00 -5.68
C GLY A 9 -23.64 -2.01 -5.61
N LEU A 10 -23.64 -1.00 -6.49
CA LEU A 10 -22.62 0.03 -6.66
C LEU A 10 -22.69 1.11 -5.58
N TRP A 11 -23.73 1.12 -4.75
CA TRP A 11 -23.90 2.11 -3.70
C TRP A 11 -24.51 1.43 -2.49
N ASN A 12 -23.71 1.21 -1.44
CA ASN A 12 -24.25 1.08 -0.09
C ASN A 12 -23.24 1.47 1.02
N THR A 13 -23.56 2.62 1.64
CA THR A 13 -23.73 2.89 3.09
C THR A 13 -22.51 2.86 4.03
N SER A 14 -21.86 4.03 4.22
CA SER A 14 -21.18 4.44 5.46
C SER A 14 -21.12 5.98 5.60
N PRO A 15 -21.02 6.55 6.80
CA PRO A 15 -21.58 7.87 7.16
C PRO A 15 -20.70 9.11 6.89
N THR A 16 -19.88 9.09 5.83
CA THR A 16 -19.43 10.34 5.20
C THR A 16 -19.92 10.31 3.77
N ARG A 17 -20.96 11.12 3.48
CA ARG A 17 -21.51 11.28 2.13
C ARG A 17 -20.47 12.01 1.28
N HIS A 18 -19.48 11.29 0.77
CA HIS A 18 -18.66 11.84 -0.30
C HIS A 18 -19.47 11.80 -1.58
N THR A 19 -19.59 12.95 -2.22
CA THR A 19 -20.07 12.99 -3.59
C THR A 19 -19.13 12.15 -4.47
N PRO A 20 -19.60 11.59 -5.61
CA PRO A 20 -18.71 10.90 -6.53
C PRO A 20 -17.50 11.74 -6.94
N LEU A 21 -17.67 13.06 -7.00
CA LEU A 21 -16.61 14.03 -7.28
C LEU A 21 -15.57 14.09 -6.16
N GLU A 22 -16.00 14.17 -4.89
CA GLU A 22 -15.10 14.13 -3.73
C GLU A 22 -14.35 12.80 -3.64
N ASP A 23 -14.99 11.69 -3.97
CA ASP A 23 -14.33 10.39 -4.01
C ASP A 23 -13.25 10.34 -5.10
N VAL A 24 -13.54 10.84 -6.30
CA VAL A 24 -12.57 10.92 -7.39
C VAL A 24 -11.40 11.83 -7.01
N GLN A 25 -11.68 13.01 -6.46
CA GLN A 25 -10.65 13.95 -6.01
C GLN A 25 -9.82 13.37 -4.85
N GLY A 26 -10.46 12.69 -3.91
CA GLY A 26 -9.83 12.06 -2.77
C GLY A 26 -8.91 10.91 -3.17
N VAL A 27 -9.37 10.05 -4.08
CA VAL A 27 -8.54 8.99 -4.66
C VAL A 27 -7.38 9.58 -5.45
N PHE A 28 -7.64 10.60 -6.28
CA PHE A 28 -6.59 11.24 -7.07
C PHE A 28 -5.50 11.88 -6.20
N SER A 29 -5.90 12.72 -5.24
CA SER A 29 -4.97 13.38 -4.32
C SER A 29 -4.23 12.38 -3.43
N GLY A 30 -4.92 11.36 -2.90
CA GLY A 30 -4.31 10.29 -2.13
C GLY A 30 -3.27 9.52 -2.95
N SER A 31 -3.61 9.13 -4.18
CA SER A 31 -2.69 8.46 -5.10
C SER A 31 -1.49 9.33 -5.49
N LEU A 32 -1.68 10.64 -5.67
CA LEU A 32 -0.61 11.59 -6.01
C LEU A 32 0.39 11.73 -4.87
N VAL A 33 -0.10 11.90 -3.64
CA VAL A 33 0.75 12.03 -2.44
C VAL A 33 1.45 10.70 -2.14
N ALA A 34 0.76 9.57 -2.30
CA ALA A 34 1.37 8.26 -2.15
C ALA A 34 2.47 8.01 -3.20
N ALA A 35 2.23 8.38 -4.46
CA ALA A 35 3.22 8.27 -5.52
C ALA A 35 4.48 9.11 -5.21
N LEU A 36 4.29 10.32 -4.68
CA LEU A 36 5.41 11.19 -4.30
C LEU A 36 6.21 10.59 -3.14
N GLY A 37 5.53 10.03 -2.14
CA GLY A 37 6.18 9.31 -1.05
C GLY A 37 7.00 8.11 -1.54
N LEU A 38 6.44 7.32 -2.47
CA LEU A 38 7.15 6.22 -3.13
C LEU A 38 8.38 6.71 -3.89
N TYR A 39 8.29 7.83 -4.60
CA TYR A 39 9.41 8.40 -5.34
C TYR A 39 10.58 8.79 -4.41
N PHE A 40 10.30 9.45 -3.27
CA PHE A 40 11.33 9.76 -2.29
C PHE A 40 11.99 8.50 -1.71
N LEU A 41 11.20 7.48 -1.34
CA LEU A 41 11.75 6.21 -0.87
C LEU A 41 12.63 5.55 -1.93
N ALA A 42 12.15 5.49 -3.18
CA ALA A 42 12.88 4.91 -4.30
C ALA A 42 14.19 5.66 -4.59
N SER A 43 14.20 6.99 -4.49
CA SER A 43 15.41 7.82 -4.70
C SER A 43 16.53 7.52 -3.70
N ALA A 44 16.20 6.97 -2.52
CA ALA A 44 17.16 6.51 -1.52
C ALA A 44 17.38 4.99 -1.53
N GLY A 45 16.83 4.26 -2.52
CA GLY A 45 16.90 2.80 -2.59
C GLY A 45 16.12 2.08 -1.48
N LEU A 46 15.17 2.76 -0.84
CA LEU A 46 14.37 2.21 0.26
C LEU A 46 13.16 1.47 -0.29
N LEU A 47 13.01 0.21 0.13
CA LEU A 47 11.87 -0.63 -0.16
C LEU A 47 10.74 -0.40 0.84
N THR A 48 9.49 -0.37 0.35
CA THR A 48 8.32 -0.30 1.23
C THR A 48 8.10 -1.62 1.97
N GLY A 49 7.87 -1.55 3.28
CA GLY A 49 7.64 -2.70 4.18
C GLY A 49 6.32 -3.48 3.98
N SER A 50 5.63 -3.26 2.86
CA SER A 50 4.37 -3.92 2.52
C SER A 50 4.59 -5.34 1.97
N THR A 51 3.60 -5.90 1.27
CA THR A 51 3.71 -7.19 0.58
C THR A 51 4.93 -7.28 -0.35
N ALA A 52 5.36 -6.16 -0.93
CA ALA A 52 6.58 -6.09 -1.74
C ALA A 52 7.84 -6.39 -0.89
N GLY A 53 7.98 -5.78 0.28
CA GLY A 53 9.08 -6.04 1.20
C GLY A 53 9.12 -7.49 1.68
N VAL A 54 7.96 -8.06 2.02
CA VAL A 54 7.84 -9.49 2.40
C VAL A 54 8.24 -10.41 1.24
N ALA A 55 7.81 -10.10 0.01
CA ALA A 55 8.17 -10.86 -1.18
C ALA A 55 9.69 -10.81 -1.45
N PHE A 56 10.33 -9.66 -1.22
CA PHE A 56 11.79 -9.52 -1.31
C PHE A 56 12.50 -10.37 -0.25
N LEU A 57 12.06 -10.32 1.01
CA LEU A 57 12.65 -11.15 2.07
C LEU A 57 12.53 -12.65 1.75
N LEU A 58 11.37 -13.09 1.24
CA LEU A 58 11.18 -14.48 0.78
C LEU A 58 12.11 -14.84 -0.38
N HIS A 59 12.24 -13.95 -1.37
CA HIS A 59 13.16 -14.13 -2.50
C HIS A 59 14.60 -14.31 -2.00
N TYR A 60 15.07 -13.45 -1.09
CA TYR A 60 16.41 -13.54 -0.52
C TYR A 60 16.61 -14.78 0.36
N ALA A 61 15.60 -15.23 1.10
CA ALA A 61 15.70 -16.37 2.01
C ALA A 61 15.63 -17.72 1.29
N THR A 62 14.83 -17.83 0.22
CA THR A 62 14.50 -19.12 -0.43
C THR A 62 15.02 -19.24 -1.86
N GLY A 63 15.43 -18.13 -2.50
CA GLY A 63 15.83 -18.09 -3.91
C GLY A 63 14.66 -18.14 -4.91
N VAL A 64 13.41 -18.23 -4.43
CA VAL A 64 12.21 -18.23 -5.29
C VAL A 64 12.09 -16.92 -6.05
N ASN A 65 11.72 -16.95 -7.34
CA ASN A 65 11.54 -15.75 -8.15
C ASN A 65 10.65 -14.69 -7.46
N PHE A 66 11.13 -13.45 -7.38
CA PHE A 66 10.42 -12.35 -6.71
C PHE A 66 9.00 -12.14 -7.25
N GLY A 67 8.81 -12.16 -8.57
CA GLY A 67 7.50 -11.96 -9.18
C GLY A 67 6.51 -13.06 -8.80
N LEU A 68 6.96 -14.32 -8.75
CA LEU A 68 6.15 -15.44 -8.29
C LEU A 68 5.78 -15.28 -6.80
N ALA A 69 6.75 -14.97 -5.94
CA ALA A 69 6.53 -14.78 -4.51
C ALA A 69 5.56 -13.61 -4.25
N PHE A 70 5.75 -12.49 -4.95
CA PHE A 70 4.87 -11.33 -4.86
C PHE A 70 3.44 -11.65 -5.32
N PHE A 71 3.28 -12.36 -6.44
CA PHE A 71 1.97 -12.75 -6.94
C PHE A 71 1.24 -13.66 -5.95
N LEU A 72 1.91 -14.71 -5.46
CA LEU A 72 1.32 -15.65 -4.49
C LEU A 72 0.96 -14.99 -3.16
N LEU A 73 1.79 -14.06 -2.67
CA LEU A 73 1.48 -13.29 -1.47
C LEU A 73 0.29 -12.34 -1.65
N ASN A 74 0.09 -11.78 -2.85
CA ASN A 74 -1.02 -10.87 -3.11
C ASN A 74 -2.34 -11.59 -3.40
N LEU A 75 -2.30 -12.82 -3.90
CA LEU A 75 -3.47 -13.63 -4.24
C LEU A 75 -4.51 -13.76 -3.10
N PRO A 76 -4.15 -14.06 -1.83
CA PRO A 76 -5.12 -14.12 -0.73
C PRO A 76 -5.77 -12.76 -0.46
N PHE A 77 -5.05 -11.64 -0.64
CA PHE A 77 -5.61 -10.30 -0.45
C PHE A 77 -6.59 -9.93 -1.56
N PHE A 78 -6.30 -10.28 -2.82
CA PHE A 78 -7.27 -10.08 -3.91
C PHE A 78 -8.53 -10.92 -3.71
N TYR A 79 -8.39 -12.17 -3.30
CA TYR A 79 -9.54 -13.03 -2.96
C TYR A 79 -10.37 -12.43 -1.80
N LEU A 80 -9.69 -11.95 -0.75
CA LEU A 80 -10.33 -11.29 0.39
C LEU A 80 -11.09 -10.03 -0.03
N SER A 81 -10.49 -9.21 -0.91
CA SER A 81 -11.10 -8.00 -1.44
C SER A 81 -12.43 -8.29 -2.13
N LEU A 82 -12.42 -9.22 -3.09
CA LEU A 82 -13.61 -9.56 -3.88
C LEU A 82 -14.73 -10.17 -3.01
N LYS A 83 -14.36 -11.05 -2.07
CA LYS A 83 -15.34 -11.81 -1.29
C LYS A 83 -15.90 -11.04 -0.09
N ARG A 84 -15.10 -10.18 0.55
CA ARG A 84 -15.48 -9.55 1.83
C ARG A 84 -15.72 -8.05 1.73
N LEU A 85 -14.95 -7.33 0.91
CA LEU A 85 -15.04 -5.87 0.79
C LEU A 85 -15.93 -5.43 -0.39
N GLY A 86 -16.19 -6.33 -1.34
CA GLY A 86 -17.08 -6.10 -2.46
C GLY A 86 -16.41 -5.46 -3.68
N THR A 87 -17.09 -5.57 -4.83
CA THR A 87 -16.55 -5.19 -6.14
C THR A 87 -16.28 -3.69 -6.28
N ALA A 88 -17.06 -2.83 -5.61
CA ALA A 88 -16.86 -1.38 -5.62
C ALA A 88 -15.52 -0.99 -4.99
N PHE A 89 -15.17 -1.58 -3.84
CA PHE A 89 -13.87 -1.36 -3.19
C PHE A 89 -12.72 -1.89 -4.07
N THR A 90 -12.89 -3.08 -4.65
CA THR A 90 -11.87 -3.67 -5.52
C THR A 90 -11.61 -2.80 -6.75
N LEU A 91 -12.66 -2.29 -7.40
CA LEU A 91 -12.51 -1.42 -8.57
C LEU A 91 -11.82 -0.10 -8.21
N LYS A 92 -12.24 0.55 -7.12
CA LYS A 92 -11.59 1.77 -6.61
C LYS A 92 -10.11 1.54 -6.28
N THR A 93 -9.81 0.41 -5.64
CA THR A 93 -8.44 0.00 -5.32
C THR A 93 -7.63 -0.24 -6.59
N PHE A 94 -8.21 -0.87 -7.61
CA PHE A 94 -7.53 -1.08 -8.89
C PHE A 94 -7.23 0.23 -9.61
N ILE A 95 -8.19 1.17 -9.60
CA ILE A 95 -8.00 2.53 -10.12
C ILE A 95 -6.91 3.26 -9.34
N ALA A 96 -6.92 3.21 -8.01
CA ALA A 96 -5.92 3.84 -7.16
C ALA A 96 -4.51 3.28 -7.42
N ILE A 97 -4.37 1.95 -7.54
CA ILE A 97 -3.10 1.29 -7.88
C ILE A 97 -2.62 1.74 -9.26
N GLY A 98 -3.49 1.69 -10.28
CA GLY A 98 -3.14 2.11 -11.63
C GLY A 98 -2.73 3.59 -11.70
N LEU A 99 -3.49 4.45 -11.02
CA LEU A 99 -3.22 5.88 -10.95
C LEU A 99 -1.91 6.17 -10.23
N THR A 100 -1.67 5.56 -9.07
CA THR A 100 -0.39 5.69 -8.35
C THR A 100 0.78 5.20 -9.19
N SER A 101 0.63 4.09 -9.92
CA SER A 101 1.68 3.58 -10.82
C SER A 101 2.02 4.56 -11.93
N VAL A 102 1.02 5.14 -12.60
CA VAL A 102 1.22 6.15 -13.65
C VAL A 102 1.84 7.41 -13.07
N LEU A 103 1.34 7.89 -11.92
CA LEU A 103 1.87 9.09 -11.27
C LEU A 103 3.32 8.90 -10.82
N THR A 104 3.70 7.73 -10.30
CA THR A 104 5.10 7.44 -9.95
C THR A 104 6.02 7.45 -11.17
N ASP A 105 5.59 6.90 -12.32
CA ASP A 105 6.38 6.95 -13.58
C ASP A 105 6.44 8.37 -14.17
N VAL A 106 5.37 9.15 -14.06
CA VAL A 106 5.40 10.56 -14.48
C VAL A 106 6.32 11.37 -13.57
N GLN A 107 6.21 11.19 -12.25
CA GLN A 107 7.05 11.89 -11.27
C GLN A 107 8.53 11.53 -11.42
N SER A 108 8.87 10.29 -11.75
CA SER A 108 10.27 9.89 -11.97
C SER A 108 10.91 10.56 -13.18
N ARG A 109 10.11 10.99 -14.16
CA ARG A 109 10.57 11.74 -15.34
C ARG A 109 10.58 13.24 -15.12
N LEU A 110 9.70 13.77 -14.28
CA LEU A 110 9.58 15.20 -13.99
C LEU A 110 10.53 15.65 -12.87
N PHE A 111 10.80 14.79 -11.90
CA PHE A 111 11.71 15.07 -10.80
C PHE A 111 13.05 14.38 -11.05
N ALA A 112 14.13 15.15 -10.88
CA ALA A 112 15.49 14.63 -10.82
C ALA A 112 16.06 15.01 -9.46
N ILE A 113 16.03 14.07 -8.51
CA ILE A 113 16.72 14.20 -7.23
C ILE A 113 18.11 13.58 -7.41
N ASP A 114 19.15 14.43 -7.50
CA ASP A 114 20.53 13.95 -7.62
C ASP A 114 20.98 13.19 -6.37
N GLN A 115 20.80 13.79 -5.19
CA GLN A 115 21.11 13.15 -3.93
C GLN A 115 20.14 13.60 -2.83
N ILE A 116 19.65 12.63 -2.07
CA ILE A 116 18.90 12.87 -0.84
C ILE A 116 19.47 11.97 0.25
N HIS A 117 19.65 12.52 1.45
CA HIS A 117 20.11 11.72 2.58
C HIS A 117 19.09 10.61 2.89
N PRO A 118 19.48 9.32 2.98
CA PRO A 118 18.54 8.21 3.13
C PRO A 118 17.60 8.36 4.34
N GLY A 119 18.08 8.91 5.45
CA GLY A 119 17.25 9.17 6.63
C GLY A 119 16.14 10.21 6.38
N TRP A 120 16.41 11.22 5.56
CA TRP A 120 15.43 12.24 5.19
C TRP A 120 14.42 11.70 4.17
N ALA A 121 14.90 10.92 3.20
CA ALA A 121 14.04 10.22 2.25
C ALA A 121 13.11 9.22 2.95
N ALA A 122 13.60 8.49 3.96
CA ALA A 122 12.79 7.59 4.77
C ALA A 122 11.68 8.35 5.52
N LEU A 123 12.02 9.47 6.16
CA LEU A 123 11.08 10.26 6.96
C LEU A 123 10.02 10.92 6.09
N LEU A 124 10.43 11.66 5.05
CA LEU A 124 9.50 12.35 4.16
C LEU A 124 8.70 11.35 3.31
N GLY A 125 9.39 10.39 2.71
CA GLY A 125 8.76 9.37 1.87
C GLY A 125 7.75 8.53 2.64
N GLY A 126 8.11 8.10 3.86
CA GLY A 126 7.21 7.36 4.75
C GLY A 126 6.01 8.17 5.20
N LEU A 127 6.20 9.44 5.58
CA LEU A 127 5.10 10.31 6.02
C LEU A 127 4.13 10.63 4.87
N LEU A 128 4.65 10.95 3.69
CA LEU A 128 3.85 11.20 2.50
C LEU A 128 3.09 9.94 2.07
N LEU A 129 3.78 8.79 1.99
CA LEU A 129 3.15 7.52 1.66
C LEU A 129 2.05 7.16 2.66
N GLY A 130 2.31 7.30 3.95
CA GLY A 130 1.35 7.07 5.02
C GLY A 130 0.12 7.99 4.91
N TYR A 131 0.32 9.28 4.62
CA TYR A 131 -0.77 10.23 4.41
C TYR A 131 -1.61 9.87 3.18
N GLY A 132 -0.96 9.56 2.05
CA GLY A 132 -1.64 9.16 0.82
C GLY A 132 -2.47 7.88 1.00
N VAL A 133 -1.90 6.87 1.66
CA VAL A 133 -2.60 5.62 1.99
C VAL A 133 -3.79 5.87 2.94
N LEU A 134 -3.63 6.73 3.96
CA LEU A 134 -4.72 7.08 4.87
C LEU A 134 -5.85 7.82 4.15
N ALA A 135 -5.52 8.72 3.22
CA ALA A 135 -6.51 9.39 2.37
C ALA A 135 -7.29 8.36 1.53
N LEU A 136 -6.61 7.38 0.92
CA LEU A 136 -7.26 6.31 0.17
C LEU A 136 -8.19 5.47 1.04
N TYR A 137 -7.77 5.11 2.26
CA TYR A 137 -8.62 4.35 3.19
C TYR A 137 -9.90 5.11 3.55
N ARG A 138 -9.84 6.44 3.67
CA ARG A 138 -11.05 7.27 3.92
C ARG A 138 -12.06 7.21 2.78
N HIS A 139 -11.61 7.06 1.54
CA HIS A 139 -12.46 6.93 0.35
C HIS A 139 -12.78 5.48 -0.04
N ARG A 140 -12.56 4.52 0.88
CA ARG A 140 -12.74 3.07 0.65
C ARG A 140 -11.95 2.60 -0.58
N ALA A 141 -10.70 3.03 -0.66
CA ALA A 141 -9.70 2.57 -1.64
C ALA A 141 -8.43 2.12 -0.90
N SER A 142 -7.57 1.38 -1.58
CA SER A 142 -6.29 0.91 -1.04
C SER A 142 -5.23 0.88 -2.15
N LEU A 143 -3.97 0.69 -1.78
CA LEU A 143 -2.87 0.43 -2.73
C LEU A 143 -2.55 -1.07 -2.85
N GLY A 144 -3.47 -1.93 -2.39
CA GLY A 144 -3.36 -3.38 -2.54
C GLY A 144 -2.60 -4.06 -1.41
N GLY A 145 -2.41 -5.38 -1.55
CA GLY A 145 -1.65 -6.20 -0.61
C GLY A 145 -2.15 -6.13 0.83
N VAL A 146 -1.22 -5.90 1.75
CA VAL A 146 -1.49 -5.77 3.19
C VAL A 146 -2.51 -4.66 3.49
N GLY A 147 -2.57 -3.62 2.67
CA GLY A 147 -3.55 -2.54 2.87
C GLY A 147 -4.99 -3.02 2.73
N ILE A 148 -5.25 -4.04 1.90
CA ILE A 148 -6.57 -4.68 1.80
C ILE A 148 -6.92 -5.40 3.11
N LEU A 149 -5.94 -6.08 3.72
CA LEU A 149 -6.12 -6.70 5.03
C LEU A 149 -6.41 -5.65 6.10
N GLY A 150 -5.71 -4.52 6.08
CA GLY A 150 -5.95 -3.40 6.99
C GLY A 150 -7.39 -2.90 6.92
N VAL A 151 -7.91 -2.65 5.72
CA VAL A 151 -9.31 -2.23 5.52
C VAL A 151 -10.30 -3.32 5.95
N TYR A 152 -10.02 -4.58 5.64
CA TYR A 152 -10.86 -5.69 6.09
C TYR A 152 -10.92 -5.81 7.62
N LEU A 153 -9.79 -5.69 8.31
CA LEU A 153 -9.76 -5.70 9.77
C LEU A 153 -10.47 -4.48 10.37
N GLN A 154 -10.43 -3.34 9.67
CA GLN A 154 -11.18 -2.17 10.05
C GLN A 154 -12.70 -2.39 9.97
N GLU A 155 -13.20 -2.96 8.88
CA GLU A 155 -14.63 -3.23 8.74
C GLU A 155 -15.12 -4.34 9.66
N ARG A 156 -14.29 -5.37 9.89
CA ARG A 156 -14.70 -6.54 10.67
C ARG A 156 -14.52 -6.38 12.17
N PHE A 157 -13.44 -5.72 12.62
CA PHE A 157 -13.06 -5.62 14.03
C PHE A 157 -12.97 -4.18 14.54
N GLY A 158 -13.20 -3.16 13.71
CA GLY A 158 -13.13 -1.76 14.11
C GLY A 158 -11.69 -1.25 14.34
N ILE A 159 -10.68 -2.03 14.01
CA ILE A 159 -9.26 -1.66 14.16
C ILE A 159 -8.89 -0.66 13.07
N ARG A 160 -8.21 0.45 13.40
CA ARG A 160 -7.83 1.44 12.38
C ARG A 160 -6.88 0.81 11.34
N ALA A 161 -7.24 0.83 10.05
CA ALA A 161 -6.43 0.23 8.99
C ALA A 161 -4.99 0.77 8.94
N GLY A 162 -4.81 2.07 9.22
CA GLY A 162 -3.49 2.69 9.30
C GLY A 162 -2.60 2.10 10.42
N LEU A 163 -3.18 1.69 11.56
CA LEU A 163 -2.43 1.04 12.64
C LEU A 163 -1.99 -0.38 12.25
N VAL A 164 -2.85 -1.12 11.55
CA VAL A 164 -2.52 -2.45 11.02
C VAL A 164 -1.35 -2.35 10.04
N GLN A 165 -1.42 -1.38 9.12
CA GLN A 165 -0.36 -1.13 8.15
C GLN A 165 0.96 -0.77 8.84
N LEU A 166 0.93 0.17 9.79
CA LEU A 166 2.11 0.57 10.56
C LEU A 166 2.72 -0.61 11.33
N ALA A 167 1.88 -1.44 11.96
CA ALA A 167 2.36 -2.61 12.70
C ALA A 167 3.08 -3.61 11.77
N ILE A 168 2.56 -3.80 10.55
CA ILE A 168 3.18 -4.71 9.58
C ILE A 168 4.46 -4.11 9.01
N ASP A 169 4.48 -2.82 8.67
CA ASP A 169 5.69 -2.13 8.20
C ASP A 169 6.80 -2.17 9.28
N MET A 170 6.46 -1.96 10.56
CA MET A 170 7.39 -2.09 11.69
C MET A 170 7.90 -3.52 11.87
N MET A 171 7.02 -4.52 11.72
CA MET A 171 7.42 -5.93 11.79
C MET A 171 8.41 -6.28 10.67
N VAL A 172 8.12 -5.85 9.43
CA VAL A 172 9.00 -6.10 8.27
C VAL A 172 10.35 -5.39 8.45
N LEU A 173 10.35 -4.16 8.96
CA LEU A 173 11.58 -3.43 9.26
C LEU A 173 12.40 -4.10 10.37
N ALA A 174 11.75 -4.59 11.43
CA ALA A 174 12.41 -5.32 12.51
C ALA A 174 13.04 -6.64 12.01
N VAL A 175 12.32 -7.39 11.17
CA VAL A 175 12.84 -8.63 10.56
C VAL A 175 14.00 -8.32 9.61
N ALA A 176 13.89 -7.27 8.79
CA ALA A 176 14.97 -6.85 7.89
C ALA A 176 16.23 -6.43 8.67
N PHE A 177 16.06 -5.65 9.75
CA PHE A 177 17.17 -5.23 10.61
C PHE A 177 17.85 -6.43 11.28
N ALA A 178 17.07 -7.37 11.84
CA ALA A 178 17.61 -8.58 12.44
C ALA A 178 18.37 -9.46 11.42
N ALA A 179 17.83 -9.59 10.20
CA ALA A 179 18.46 -10.37 9.13
C ALA A 179 19.78 -9.75 8.64
N ILE A 180 19.84 -8.41 8.54
CA ILE A 180 21.07 -7.69 8.17
C ILE A 180 22.11 -7.82 9.29
N ASN A 181 21.73 -7.57 10.55
CA ASN A 181 22.66 -7.65 11.67
C ASN A 181 23.27 -9.05 11.82
N HIS A 182 22.46 -10.10 11.67
CA HIS A 182 22.94 -11.48 11.70
C HIS A 182 23.95 -11.79 10.57
N ARG A 183 23.89 -11.06 9.46
CA ARG A 183 24.83 -11.22 8.34
C ARG A 183 26.14 -10.47 8.59
N SER A 184 26.09 -9.30 9.23
CA SER A 184 27.28 -8.52 9.62
C SER A 184 28.17 -9.29 10.60
N ASP A 185 27.58 -10.02 11.55
CA ASP A 185 28.31 -10.85 12.52
C ASP A 185 29.12 -11.97 11.85
N ARG A 186 28.68 -12.46 10.68
CA ARG A 186 29.36 -13.53 9.93
C ARG A 186 30.54 -13.06 9.09
N TYR A 187 30.65 -11.77 8.77
CA TYR A 187 31.77 -11.22 7.99
C TYR A 187 32.89 -10.64 8.86
N ILE A 188 32.61 -10.31 10.12
CA ILE A 188 33.63 -9.84 11.08
C ILE A 188 34.32 -11.04 11.77
N ALA A 189 33.75 -12.24 11.68
CA ALA A 189 34.29 -13.48 12.26
C ALA A 189 35.16 -14.32 11.30
N LEU A 190 35.56 -13.78 10.14
CA LEU A 190 36.51 -14.36 9.17
C LEU A 190 37.71 -13.42 9.01
#